data_AF-A0A3C2DHG5-F1
#
_entry.id   AF-A0A3C2DHG5-F1
#
_cell.length_a   1.000
_cell.length_b   1.000
_cell.length_c   1.000
_cell.angle_alpha   90.00
_cell.angle_beta   90.00
_cell.angle_gamma   90.00
#
_symmetry.space_group_name_H-M   'P 1'
#
loop_
_entity.id
_entity.type
_entity.pdbx_description
1 polymer ?
#
loop_
_entity_poly.entity_id
_entity_poly.type
_entity_poly.pdbx_seq_one_letter_code
_entity_poly.pdbx_strand_id
1 'polypeptide(L)'
;MDASSALDDLLHELEDGQFGTKMRGYDPSEVDSLLERASRTLVDLRSLARRAGERATLAERQLEEELEAARNARATAEAGIATAEAEAARIVADARAEAADLKSASEAEVRAAIEMGRTQMEAETAEAAGRRDRVLEEIEVTAGHVAAHRSRLLRAIADLESLVDGIDDRPTGVEAPPDPPNVEMANGPLPPLPPHVPDGGSPQSDWPAPEWGQSDVVTPLRPIEQAPAAAVGGNESDLDAFFADEGS
;
A
#
# COMPACT_ATOMS: atom_id res chain seq x y z
N MET A 1 -46.41 0.26 -68.31
CA MET A 1 -45.86 1.26 -69.23
C MET A 1 -45.44 2.43 -68.38
N ASP A 2 -44.14 2.73 -68.36
CA ASP A 2 -43.62 3.87 -67.61
C ASP A 2 -44.14 5.18 -68.23
N ALA A 3 -44.53 6.14 -67.39
CA ALA A 3 -44.96 7.46 -67.85
C ALA A 3 -43.87 8.19 -68.65
N SER A 4 -42.60 7.81 -68.46
CA SER A 4 -41.46 8.27 -69.27
C SER A 4 -41.51 7.72 -70.69
N SER A 5 -41.79 6.42 -70.85
CA SER A 5 -41.95 5.80 -72.17
C SER A 5 -43.17 6.35 -72.91
N ALA A 6 -44.28 6.60 -72.19
CA ALA A 6 -45.47 7.23 -72.76
C ALA A 6 -45.27 8.71 -73.13
N LEU A 7 -44.32 9.40 -72.49
CA LEU A 7 -43.90 10.76 -72.85
C LEU A 7 -43.00 10.75 -74.10
N ASP A 8 -42.02 9.83 -74.16
CA ASP A 8 -41.14 9.69 -75.31
C ASP A 8 -41.93 9.31 -76.58
N ASP A 9 -42.90 8.39 -76.46
CA ASP A 9 -43.79 8.02 -77.55
C ASP A 9 -44.68 9.21 -78.00
N LEU A 10 -45.20 9.99 -77.05
CA LEU A 10 -46.01 11.19 -77.34
C LEU A 10 -45.17 12.30 -77.98
N LEU A 11 -43.93 12.51 -77.53
CA LEU A 11 -43.00 13.48 -78.09
C LEU A 11 -42.63 13.11 -79.53
N HIS A 12 -42.34 11.84 -79.78
CA HIS A 12 -42.07 11.34 -81.13
C HIS A 12 -43.27 11.53 -82.06
N GLU A 13 -44.49 11.30 -81.58
CA GLU A 13 -45.74 11.52 -82.34
C GLU A 13 -46.06 13.01 -82.54
N LEU A 14 -45.61 13.90 -81.65
CA LEU A 14 -45.74 15.35 -81.78
C LEU A 14 -44.69 15.96 -82.73
N GLU A 15 -43.47 15.41 -82.77
CA GLU A 15 -42.37 15.87 -83.63
C GLU A 15 -42.46 15.32 -85.05
N ASP A 16 -42.82 14.04 -85.20
CA ASP A 16 -42.79 13.31 -86.49
C ASP A 16 -44.18 12.89 -87.01
N GLY A 17 -45.26 13.17 -86.27
CA GLY A 17 -46.61 12.76 -86.61
C GLY A 17 -47.16 13.44 -87.88
N GLN A 18 -47.62 12.63 -88.84
CA GLN A 18 -48.35 13.12 -90.01
C GLN A 18 -49.85 12.92 -89.80
N PHE A 19 -50.59 14.02 -89.63
CA PHE A 19 -52.06 14.00 -89.55
C PHE A 19 -52.68 13.95 -90.95
N GLY A 20 -53.74 13.16 -91.11
CA GLY A 20 -54.49 13.11 -92.36
C GLY A 20 -55.09 14.46 -92.73
N THR A 21 -54.91 14.91 -93.97
CA THR A 21 -55.54 16.15 -94.47
C THR A 21 -56.88 15.83 -95.13
N LYS A 22 -57.98 16.32 -94.56
CA LYS A 22 -59.28 16.38 -95.26
C LYS A 22 -59.35 17.68 -96.08
N MET A 23 -60.34 17.79 -96.98
CA MET A 23 -60.57 18.87 -97.97
C MET A 23 -60.41 20.34 -97.49
N ARG A 24 -60.18 20.58 -96.19
CA ARG A 24 -59.99 21.89 -95.58
C ARG A 24 -59.12 21.90 -94.30
N GLY A 25 -58.09 21.04 -94.19
CA GLY A 25 -57.14 21.05 -93.07
C GLY A 25 -56.85 19.67 -92.46
N TYR A 26 -56.16 19.64 -91.32
CA TYR A 26 -55.89 18.42 -90.54
C TYR A 26 -57.18 17.76 -90.04
N ASP A 27 -57.18 16.43 -89.90
CA ASP A 27 -58.33 15.67 -89.40
C ASP A 27 -58.58 15.96 -87.91
N PRO A 28 -59.68 16.63 -87.55
CA PRO A 28 -59.94 17.03 -86.18
C PRO A 28 -59.98 15.85 -85.19
N SER A 29 -60.43 14.66 -85.60
CA SER A 29 -60.48 13.50 -84.70
C SER A 29 -59.11 12.95 -84.32
N GLU A 30 -58.12 13.03 -85.23
CA GLU A 30 -56.75 12.57 -84.97
C GLU A 30 -56.02 13.54 -84.04
N VAL A 31 -56.19 14.84 -84.29
CA VAL A 31 -55.66 15.91 -83.44
C VAL A 31 -56.28 15.84 -82.04
N ASP A 32 -57.60 15.68 -81.93
CA ASP A 32 -58.28 15.54 -80.64
C ASP A 32 -57.78 14.30 -79.88
N SER A 33 -57.56 13.19 -80.57
CA SER A 33 -57.04 11.96 -79.96
C SER A 33 -55.61 12.11 -79.43
N LEU A 34 -54.76 12.86 -80.14
CA LEU A 34 -53.40 13.19 -79.68
C LEU A 34 -53.44 14.15 -78.49
N LEU A 35 -54.26 15.20 -78.54
CA LEU A 35 -54.41 16.17 -77.45
C LEU A 35 -54.95 15.51 -76.18
N GLU A 36 -55.90 14.58 -76.31
CA GLU A 36 -56.44 13.80 -75.20
C GLU A 36 -55.41 12.81 -74.62
N ARG A 37 -54.49 12.30 -75.44
CA ARG A 37 -53.36 11.49 -74.96
C ARG A 37 -52.32 12.37 -74.25
N ALA A 38 -52.00 13.52 -74.81
CA ALA A 38 -51.08 14.49 -74.22
C ALA A 38 -51.59 15.03 -72.88
N SER A 39 -52.89 15.33 -72.78
CA SER A 39 -53.51 15.79 -71.54
C SER A 39 -53.41 14.72 -70.44
N ARG A 40 -53.67 13.45 -70.78
CA ARG A 40 -53.51 12.32 -69.86
C ARG A 40 -52.07 12.14 -69.40
N THR A 41 -51.10 12.14 -70.33
CA THR A 41 -49.67 12.03 -69.98
C THR A 41 -49.20 13.19 -69.10
N LEU A 42 -49.64 14.42 -69.36
CA LEU A 42 -49.32 15.58 -68.52
C LEU A 42 -49.89 15.45 -67.10
N VAL A 43 -51.12 14.95 -66.96
CA VAL A 43 -51.74 14.71 -65.65
C VAL A 43 -50.97 13.64 -64.88
N ASP A 44 -50.58 12.56 -65.54
CA ASP A 44 -49.82 11.47 -64.94
C ASP A 44 -48.41 11.91 -64.51
N LEU A 45 -47.71 12.68 -65.34
CA LEU A 45 -46.40 13.24 -65.00
C LEU A 45 -46.49 14.22 -63.84
N ARG A 46 -47.51 15.09 -63.83
CA ARG A 46 -47.74 16.00 -62.70
C ARG A 46 -48.02 15.24 -61.40
N SER A 47 -48.77 14.15 -61.48
CA SER A 47 -49.03 13.26 -60.35
C SER A 47 -47.76 12.57 -59.85
N LEU A 48 -46.92 12.06 -60.77
CA LEU A 48 -45.64 11.45 -60.42
C LEU A 48 -44.66 12.46 -59.82
N ALA A 49 -44.53 13.65 -60.39
CA ALA A 49 -43.69 14.72 -59.86
C ALA A 49 -44.14 15.12 -58.45
N ARG A 50 -45.45 15.21 -58.21
CA ARG A 50 -45.99 15.48 -56.87
C ARG A 50 -45.64 14.37 -55.88
N ARG A 51 -45.87 13.10 -56.23
CA ARG A 51 -45.52 11.96 -55.36
C ARG A 51 -44.01 11.88 -55.12
N ALA A 52 -43.18 12.18 -56.12
CA ALA A 52 -41.74 12.23 -55.97
C ALA A 52 -41.32 13.35 -55.00
N GLY A 53 -41.90 14.55 -55.13
CA GLY A 53 -41.68 15.65 -54.20
C GLY A 53 -42.13 15.34 -52.78
N GLU A 54 -43.31 14.75 -52.59
CA GLU A 54 -43.81 14.34 -51.27
C GLU A 54 -42.86 13.31 -50.62
N ARG A 55 -42.39 12.30 -51.37
CA ARG A 55 -41.39 11.34 -50.88
C ARG A 55 -40.06 12.00 -50.53
N ALA A 56 -39.57 12.93 -51.36
CA ALA A 56 -38.33 13.66 -51.08
C ALA A 56 -38.45 14.48 -49.80
N THR A 57 -39.54 15.23 -49.63
CA THR A 57 -39.77 16.03 -48.40
C THR A 57 -39.93 15.16 -47.15
N LEU A 58 -40.49 13.95 -47.28
CA LEU A 58 -40.59 13.01 -46.17
C LEU A 58 -39.22 12.45 -45.80
N ALA A 59 -38.41 12.07 -46.80
CA ALA A 59 -37.04 11.60 -46.58
C ALA A 59 -36.16 12.70 -45.95
N GLU A 60 -36.28 13.95 -46.41
CA GLU A 60 -35.56 15.09 -45.83
C GLU A 60 -35.93 15.31 -44.36
N ARG A 61 -37.22 15.20 -44.00
CA ARG A 61 -37.65 15.31 -42.60
C ARG A 61 -37.11 14.18 -41.74
N GLN A 62 -37.16 12.94 -42.23
CA GLN A 62 -36.61 11.80 -41.51
C GLN A 62 -35.10 11.95 -41.28
N LEU A 63 -34.36 12.41 -42.29
CA LEU A 63 -32.93 12.67 -42.16
C LEU A 63 -32.63 13.79 -41.14
N GLU A 64 -33.41 14.87 -41.13
CA GLU A 64 -33.22 15.91 -40.12
C GLU A 64 -33.52 15.40 -38.70
N GLU A 65 -34.60 14.62 -38.53
CA GLU A 65 -34.93 14.00 -37.24
C GLU A 65 -33.81 13.06 -36.75
N GLU A 66 -33.25 12.25 -37.64
CA GLU A 66 -32.11 11.37 -37.33
C GLU A 66 -30.84 12.16 -37.00
N LEU A 67 -30.57 13.26 -37.73
CA LEU A 67 -29.43 14.13 -37.45
C LEU A 67 -29.57 14.85 -36.12
N GLU A 68 -30.76 15.35 -35.79
CA GLU A 68 -31.04 15.94 -34.48
C GLU A 68 -30.86 14.90 -33.36
N ALA A 69 -31.40 13.69 -33.53
CA ALA A 69 -31.20 12.60 -32.58
C ALA A 69 -29.71 12.27 -32.39
N ALA A 70 -28.93 12.19 -33.47
CA ALA A 70 -27.51 11.93 -33.43
C ALA A 70 -26.72 13.06 -32.75
N ARG A 71 -27.05 14.33 -33.03
CA ARG A 71 -26.45 15.50 -32.37
C ARG A 71 -26.73 15.49 -30.87
N ASN A 72 -27.96 15.19 -30.47
CA ASN A 72 -28.35 15.12 -29.06
C ASN A 72 -27.68 13.95 -28.32
N ALA A 73 -27.60 12.78 -28.96
CA ALA A 73 -26.87 11.63 -28.42
C ALA A 73 -25.39 11.95 -28.23
N ARG A 74 -24.77 12.59 -29.23
CA ARG A 74 -23.37 13.04 -29.15
C ARG A 74 -23.16 14.05 -28.03
N ALA A 75 -24.01 15.08 -27.92
CA ALA A 75 -23.90 16.08 -26.86
C ALA A 75 -24.03 15.45 -25.46
N THR A 76 -24.92 14.47 -25.31
CA THR A 76 -25.10 13.73 -24.06
C THR A 76 -23.86 12.88 -23.73
N ALA A 77 -23.29 12.21 -24.73
CA ALA A 77 -22.07 11.42 -24.56
C ALA A 77 -20.87 12.32 -24.19
N GLU A 78 -20.68 13.45 -24.88
CA GLU A 78 -19.62 14.42 -24.58
C GLU A 78 -19.78 15.01 -23.16
N ALA A 79 -21.00 15.31 -22.73
CA ALA A 79 -21.27 15.75 -21.35
C ALA A 79 -20.94 14.65 -20.31
N GLY A 80 -21.25 13.39 -20.63
CA GLY A 80 -20.90 12.23 -19.81
C GLY A 80 -19.38 12.06 -19.68
N ILE A 81 -18.65 12.16 -20.80
CA ILE A 81 -17.17 12.09 -20.81
C ILE A 81 -16.58 13.23 -19.97
N ALA A 82 -17.03 14.47 -20.18
CA ALA A 82 -16.54 15.61 -19.40
C ALA A 82 -16.77 15.46 -17.89
N THR A 83 -17.92 14.87 -17.51
CA THR A 83 -18.22 14.57 -16.10
C THR A 83 -17.30 13.48 -15.56
N ALA A 84 -17.10 12.39 -16.30
CA ALA A 84 -16.21 11.31 -15.91
C ALA A 84 -14.75 11.76 -15.78
N GLU A 85 -14.28 12.61 -16.70
CA GLU A 85 -12.93 13.22 -16.63
C GLU A 85 -12.77 14.11 -15.40
N ALA A 86 -13.78 14.92 -15.08
CA ALA A 86 -13.76 15.76 -13.89
C ALA A 86 -13.75 14.93 -12.59
N GLU A 87 -14.53 13.85 -12.53
CA GLU A 87 -14.53 12.94 -11.39
C GLU A 87 -13.22 12.18 -11.24
N ALA A 88 -12.66 11.68 -12.34
CA ALA A 88 -11.36 11.02 -12.34
C ALA A 88 -10.25 11.97 -11.87
N ALA A 89 -10.24 13.21 -12.36
CA ALA A 89 -9.29 14.23 -11.93
C ALA A 89 -9.40 14.52 -10.42
N ARG A 90 -10.63 14.59 -9.89
CA ARG A 90 -10.88 14.76 -8.45
C ARG A 90 -10.34 13.58 -7.64
N ILE A 91 -10.67 12.34 -8.03
CA ILE A 91 -10.21 11.13 -7.34
C ILE A 91 -8.67 11.08 -7.29
N VAL A 92 -8.00 11.39 -8.41
CA VAL A 92 -6.54 11.42 -8.47
C VAL A 92 -5.95 12.53 -7.59
N ALA A 93 -6.59 13.70 -7.54
CA ALA A 93 -6.17 14.79 -6.66
C ALA A 93 -6.30 14.41 -5.18
N ASP A 94 -7.45 13.84 -4.79
CA ASP A 94 -7.73 13.39 -3.42
C ASP A 94 -6.73 12.31 -2.99
N ALA A 95 -6.53 11.27 -3.83
CA ALA A 95 -5.57 10.21 -3.55
C ALA A 95 -4.13 10.72 -3.40
N ARG A 96 -3.73 11.73 -4.19
CA ARG A 96 -2.42 12.37 -4.07
C ARG A 96 -2.29 13.17 -2.78
N ALA A 97 -3.35 13.86 -2.35
CA ALA A 97 -3.36 14.59 -1.09
C ALA A 97 -3.25 13.62 0.10
N GLU A 98 -4.06 12.56 0.12
CA GLU A 98 -4.01 11.52 1.15
C GLU A 98 -2.63 10.84 1.23
N ALA A 99 -2.02 10.52 0.08
CA ALA A 99 -0.69 9.94 0.04
C ALA A 99 0.39 10.89 0.59
N ALA A 100 0.27 12.20 0.32
CA ALA A 100 1.18 13.21 0.84
C ALA A 100 1.01 13.36 2.36
N ASP A 101 -0.22 13.36 2.86
CA ASP A 101 -0.54 13.43 4.28
C ASP A 101 -0.02 12.20 5.02
N LEU A 102 -0.26 10.98 4.48
CA LEU A 102 0.24 9.74 5.05
C LEU A 102 1.77 9.74 5.13
N LYS A 103 2.45 10.16 4.05
CA LYS A 103 3.90 10.26 4.03
C LYS A 103 4.41 11.24 5.09
N SER A 104 3.80 12.42 5.20
CA SER A 104 4.15 13.42 6.20
C SER A 104 3.97 12.90 7.63
N ALA A 105 2.84 12.22 7.89
CA ALA A 105 2.55 11.60 9.17
C ALA A 105 3.58 10.50 9.52
N SER A 106 3.86 9.59 8.60
CA SER A 106 4.86 8.53 8.80
C SER A 106 6.27 9.10 9.02
N GLU A 107 6.66 10.14 8.26
CA GLU A 107 7.96 10.81 8.48
C GLU A 107 8.04 11.48 9.86
N ALA A 108 6.93 12.06 10.35
CA ALA A 108 6.86 12.62 11.68
C ALA A 108 6.96 11.55 12.77
N GLU A 109 6.27 10.42 12.62
CA GLU A 109 6.34 9.28 13.53
C GLU A 109 7.74 8.66 13.59
N VAL A 110 8.38 8.44 12.43
CA VAL A 110 9.75 7.92 12.35
C VAL A 110 10.72 8.87 13.04
N ARG A 111 10.59 10.19 12.81
CA ARG A 111 11.43 11.18 13.47
C ARG A 111 11.24 11.16 14.99
N ALA A 112 9.99 11.13 15.45
CA ALA A 112 9.68 11.06 16.88
C ALA A 112 10.22 9.77 17.53
N ALA A 113 10.11 8.62 16.85
CA ALA A 113 10.66 7.36 17.33
C ALA A 113 12.19 7.38 17.42
N ILE A 114 12.87 7.98 16.44
CA ILE A 114 14.33 8.16 16.45
C ILE A 114 14.75 9.07 17.61
N GLU A 115 14.06 10.19 17.81
CA GLU A 115 14.35 11.11 18.91
C GLU A 115 14.12 10.45 20.27
N MET A 116 13.01 9.74 20.43
CA MET A 116 12.73 8.96 21.64
C MET A 116 13.83 7.91 21.90
N GLY A 117 14.18 7.12 20.89
CA GLY A 117 15.26 6.13 21.01
C GLY A 117 16.61 6.75 21.37
N ARG A 118 16.93 7.93 20.80
CA ARG A 118 18.13 8.68 21.16
C ARG A 118 18.11 9.11 22.63
N THR A 119 17.02 9.70 23.09
CA THR A 119 16.89 10.14 24.50
C THR A 119 16.99 8.98 25.47
N GLN A 120 16.44 7.82 25.11
CA GLN A 120 16.55 6.60 25.90
C GLN A 120 18.00 6.12 25.99
N MET A 121 18.72 6.02 24.86
CA MET A 121 20.12 5.61 24.85
C MET A 121 21.02 6.56 25.67
N GLU A 122 20.77 7.87 25.59
CA GLU A 122 21.48 8.87 26.39
C GLU A 122 21.22 8.67 27.90
N ALA A 123 19.97 8.38 28.29
CA ALA A 123 19.61 8.07 29.67
C ALA A 123 20.26 6.77 30.18
N GLU A 124 20.21 5.70 29.40
CA GLU A 124 20.86 4.42 29.73
C GLU A 124 22.38 4.56 29.87
N THR A 125 23.00 5.37 29.01
CA THR A 125 24.44 5.68 29.09
C THR A 125 24.77 6.44 30.36
N ALA A 126 23.94 7.43 30.73
CA ALA A 126 24.11 8.18 31.97
C ALA A 126 23.93 7.29 33.21
N GLU A 127 22.96 6.37 33.20
CA GLU A 127 22.77 5.40 34.27
C GLU A 127 23.97 4.46 34.39
N ALA A 128 24.47 3.92 33.28
CA ALA A 128 25.63 3.03 33.25
C ALA A 128 26.90 3.75 33.76
N ALA A 129 27.11 5.00 33.35
CA ALA A 129 28.20 5.83 33.87
C ALA A 129 28.08 6.03 35.39
N GLY A 130 26.87 6.35 35.88
CA GLY A 130 26.64 6.49 37.32
C GLY A 130 26.85 5.18 38.10
N ARG A 131 26.52 4.02 37.53
CA ARG A 131 26.84 2.71 38.14
C ARG A 131 28.34 2.46 38.20
N ARG A 132 29.06 2.74 37.11
CA ARG A 132 30.53 2.64 37.07
C ARG A 132 31.17 3.51 38.15
N ASP A 133 30.75 4.76 38.26
CA ASP A 133 31.33 5.71 39.20
C ASP A 133 31.13 5.26 40.66
N ARG A 134 29.95 4.69 41.01
CA ARG A 134 29.71 4.05 42.31
C ARG A 134 30.64 2.86 42.57
N VAL A 135 30.81 1.98 41.59
CA VAL A 135 31.73 0.83 41.73
C VAL A 135 33.17 1.30 41.93
N LEU A 136 33.60 2.36 41.24
CA LEU A 136 34.93 2.94 41.44
C LEU A 136 35.09 3.52 42.85
N GLU A 137 34.07 4.20 43.38
CA GLU A 137 34.05 4.69 44.76
C GLU A 137 34.15 3.52 45.77
N GLU A 138 33.39 2.45 45.56
CA GLU A 138 33.47 1.24 46.40
C GLU A 138 34.86 0.58 46.35
N ILE A 139 35.48 0.52 45.17
CA ILE A 139 36.85 0.04 45.00
C ILE A 139 37.84 0.93 45.76
N GLU A 140 37.70 2.24 45.69
CA GLU A 140 38.57 3.18 46.41
C GLU A 140 38.45 3.00 47.93
N VAL A 141 37.22 2.91 48.45
CA VAL A 141 36.97 2.68 49.87
C VAL A 141 37.55 1.34 50.33
N THR A 142 37.33 0.27 49.57
CA THR A 142 37.87 -1.06 49.91
C THR A 142 39.39 -1.11 49.81
N ALA A 143 40.00 -0.47 48.80
CA ALA A 143 41.44 -0.33 48.69
C ALA A 143 42.03 0.43 49.89
N GLY A 144 41.36 1.50 50.34
CA GLY A 144 41.70 2.23 51.56
C GLY A 144 41.65 1.35 52.81
N HIS A 145 40.61 0.53 52.97
CA HIS A 145 40.51 -0.44 54.08
C HIS A 145 41.64 -1.48 54.06
N VAL A 146 41.96 -2.03 52.89
CA VAL A 146 43.06 -2.99 52.72
C VAL A 146 44.41 -2.35 53.07
N ALA A 147 44.68 -1.13 52.60
CA ALA A 147 45.89 -0.40 52.90
C ALA A 147 46.03 -0.10 54.41
N ALA A 148 44.94 0.30 55.06
CA ALA A 148 44.92 0.53 56.50
C ALA A 148 45.16 -0.77 57.29
N HIS A 149 44.53 -1.88 56.90
CA HIS A 149 44.73 -3.18 57.54
C HIS A 149 46.17 -3.66 57.39
N ARG A 150 46.73 -3.57 56.17
CA ARG A 150 48.15 -3.86 55.90
C ARG A 150 49.07 -3.04 56.78
N SER A 151 48.82 -1.74 56.91
CA SER A 151 49.63 -0.84 57.75
C SER A 151 49.58 -1.22 59.23
N ARG A 152 48.41 -1.67 59.74
CA ARG A 152 48.27 -2.18 61.11
C ARG A 152 49.03 -3.48 61.31
N LEU A 153 48.94 -4.42 60.37
CA LEU A 153 49.68 -5.69 60.42
C LEU A 153 51.20 -5.45 60.42
N LEU A 154 51.70 -4.59 59.53
CA LEU A 154 53.12 -4.24 59.50
C LEU A 154 53.59 -3.58 60.80
N ARG A 155 52.77 -2.71 61.40
CA ARG A 155 53.06 -2.13 62.71
C ARG A 155 53.09 -3.19 63.81
N ALA A 156 52.11 -4.08 63.86
CA ALA A 156 52.07 -5.16 64.85
C ALA A 156 53.28 -6.11 64.69
N ILE A 157 53.70 -6.39 63.46
CA ILE A 157 54.93 -7.16 63.20
C ILE A 157 56.15 -6.42 63.74
N ALA A 158 56.31 -5.12 63.44
CA ALA A 158 57.42 -4.33 63.96
C ALA A 158 57.43 -4.24 65.50
N ASP A 159 56.26 -4.14 66.13
CA ASP A 159 56.13 -4.14 67.59
C ASP A 159 56.54 -5.50 68.18
N LEU A 160 56.17 -6.61 67.52
CA LEU A 160 56.59 -7.97 67.90
C LEU A 160 58.09 -8.19 67.70
N GLU A 161 58.68 -7.70 66.60
CA GLU A 161 60.12 -7.73 66.35
C GLU A 161 60.86 -6.94 67.46
N SER A 162 60.40 -5.74 67.80
CA SER A 162 60.97 -4.96 68.90
C SER A 162 60.85 -5.68 70.26
N LEU A 163 59.76 -6.42 70.49
CA LEU A 163 59.59 -7.22 71.71
C LEU A 163 60.59 -8.39 71.73
N VAL A 164 60.81 -9.05 70.60
CA VAL A 164 61.78 -10.15 70.46
C VAL A 164 63.21 -9.65 70.66
N ASP A 165 63.60 -8.54 70.02
CA ASP A 165 64.92 -7.93 70.22
C ASP A 165 65.14 -7.52 71.69
N GLY A 166 64.11 -7.00 72.35
CA GLY A 166 64.15 -6.67 73.78
C GLY A 166 64.26 -7.88 74.73
N ILE A 167 63.95 -9.10 74.26
CA ILE A 167 64.18 -10.33 75.04
C ILE A 167 65.67 -10.67 75.08
N ASP A 168 66.40 -10.43 74.00
CA ASP A 168 67.85 -10.67 73.93
C ASP A 168 68.64 -9.66 74.78
N ASP A 169 68.13 -8.44 74.96
CA ASP A 169 68.71 -7.40 75.84
C ASP A 169 68.30 -7.54 77.31
N ARG A 170 67.53 -8.58 77.68
CA ARG A 170 67.09 -8.80 79.06
C ARG A 170 68.22 -9.42 79.89
N PRO A 171 68.67 -8.80 81.00
CA PRO A 171 69.61 -9.45 81.90
C PRO A 171 68.97 -10.73 82.44
N THR A 172 69.62 -11.87 82.19
CA THR A 172 69.24 -13.17 82.74
C THR A 172 69.28 -13.12 84.25
N GLY A 173 68.11 -13.02 84.88
CA GLY A 173 67.97 -13.21 86.31
C GLY A 173 66.81 -12.44 86.92
N VAL A 174 65.58 -12.99 86.81
CA VAL A 174 64.61 -12.95 87.91
C VAL A 174 63.74 -14.22 87.83
N GLU A 175 63.65 -14.87 88.99
CA GLU A 175 62.83 -16.01 89.41
C GLU A 175 61.44 -16.17 88.78
N ALA A 176 61.09 -17.45 88.63
CA ALA A 176 59.75 -17.95 88.35
C ALA A 176 58.73 -17.50 89.42
N PRO A 177 57.60 -16.90 89.02
CA PRO A 177 56.42 -16.79 89.87
C PRO A 177 55.67 -18.13 89.95
N PRO A 178 54.98 -18.42 91.07
CA PRO A 178 54.31 -19.69 91.32
C PRO A 178 53.07 -19.90 90.44
N ASP A 179 52.72 -21.18 90.28
CA ASP A 179 51.59 -21.71 89.52
C ASP A 179 50.26 -20.95 89.74
N PRO A 180 49.47 -20.73 88.68
CA PRO A 180 48.15 -20.13 88.81
C PRO A 180 47.18 -21.09 89.53
N PRO A 181 46.19 -20.57 90.30
CA PRO A 181 45.15 -21.41 90.87
C PRO A 181 44.33 -22.04 89.73
N ASN A 182 44.12 -23.35 89.86
CA ASN A 182 43.27 -24.17 89.01
C ASN A 182 41.84 -23.61 88.97
N VAL A 183 41.51 -22.84 87.93
CA VAL A 183 40.12 -22.46 87.64
C VAL A 183 39.50 -23.67 86.94
N GLU A 184 38.71 -24.45 87.69
CA GLU A 184 37.76 -25.40 87.14
C GLU A 184 36.90 -24.69 86.08
N MET A 185 37.20 -24.93 84.81
CA MET A 185 36.26 -24.61 83.74
C MET A 185 35.06 -25.53 83.92
N ALA A 186 34.02 -25.01 84.56
CA ALA A 186 32.69 -25.57 84.46
C ALA A 186 32.35 -25.64 82.97
N ASN A 187 32.29 -26.86 82.42
CA ASN A 187 31.66 -27.14 81.14
C ASN A 187 30.16 -26.81 81.27
N GLY A 188 29.82 -25.53 81.15
CA GLY A 188 28.47 -25.09 80.90
C GLY A 188 28.02 -25.63 79.54
N PRO A 189 26.78 -26.12 79.40
CA PRO A 189 26.28 -26.63 78.13
C PRO A 189 26.39 -25.54 77.06
N LEU A 190 26.93 -25.91 75.89
CA LEU A 190 26.92 -25.08 74.69
C LEU A 190 25.50 -24.53 74.45
N PRO A 191 25.34 -23.26 74.05
CA PRO A 191 24.05 -22.77 73.57
C PRO A 191 23.59 -23.64 72.38
N PRO A 192 22.29 -23.93 72.25
CA PRO A 192 21.80 -24.72 71.13
C PRO A 192 22.17 -24.03 69.81
N LEU A 193 22.68 -24.80 68.85
CA LEU A 193 22.81 -24.33 67.48
C LEU A 193 21.46 -23.75 67.02
N PRO A 194 21.45 -22.66 66.24
CA PRO A 194 20.22 -22.22 65.58
C PRO A 194 19.63 -23.38 64.78
N PRO A 195 18.29 -23.50 64.71
CA PRO A 195 17.65 -24.61 64.03
C PRO A 195 18.15 -24.70 62.59
N HIS A 196 18.54 -25.91 62.20
CA HIS A 196 18.72 -26.28 60.80
C HIS A 196 17.42 -25.92 60.09
N VAL A 197 17.44 -24.85 59.31
CA VAL A 197 16.40 -24.60 58.32
C VAL A 197 16.44 -25.84 57.42
N PRO A 198 15.35 -26.60 57.25
CA PRO A 198 15.35 -27.67 56.26
C PRO A 198 15.80 -27.07 54.94
N ASP A 199 16.48 -27.86 54.10
CA ASP A 199 16.77 -27.56 52.69
C ASP A 199 15.51 -26.99 52.00
N GLY A 200 15.31 -25.69 52.15
CA GLY A 200 14.48 -24.86 51.32
C GLY A 200 15.35 -24.67 50.10
N GLY A 201 14.92 -25.28 49.00
CA GLY A 201 15.69 -25.51 47.80
C GLY A 201 16.62 -24.35 47.47
N SER A 202 17.80 -24.73 46.99
CA SER A 202 18.68 -23.88 46.19
C SER A 202 17.87 -22.76 45.54
N PRO A 203 18.13 -21.46 45.82
CA PRO A 203 17.61 -20.42 44.95
C PRO A 203 18.18 -20.76 43.58
N GLN A 204 17.31 -21.30 42.74
CA GLN A 204 17.54 -21.44 41.33
C GLN A 204 17.99 -20.05 40.91
N SER A 205 19.22 -19.98 40.41
CA SER A 205 19.78 -18.75 39.89
C SER A 205 18.82 -18.25 38.81
N ASP A 206 17.98 -17.28 39.14
CA ASP A 206 17.22 -16.45 38.19
C ASP A 206 18.15 -15.41 37.56
N TRP A 207 19.36 -15.83 37.21
CA TRP A 207 20.12 -15.17 36.19
C TRP A 207 19.63 -15.75 34.86
N PRO A 208 18.96 -14.97 33.99
CA PRO A 208 18.72 -15.44 32.64
C PRO A 208 20.09 -15.76 32.03
N ALA A 209 20.27 -17.02 31.64
CA ALA A 209 21.45 -17.41 30.88
C ALA A 209 21.54 -16.51 29.64
N PRO A 210 22.73 -16.01 29.25
CA PRO A 210 22.88 -15.32 27.98
C PRO A 210 22.49 -16.28 26.86
N GLU A 211 21.38 -16.02 26.17
CA GLU A 211 20.90 -16.78 25.02
C GLU A 211 21.77 -16.49 23.77
N TRP A 212 23.09 -16.67 23.86
CA TRP A 212 23.94 -16.80 22.68
C TRP A 212 23.99 -18.27 22.30
N GLY A 213 22.88 -18.82 21.83
CA GLY A 213 22.82 -20.24 21.49
C GLY A 213 21.53 -20.77 20.87
N GLN A 214 20.48 -19.96 20.78
CA GLN A 214 19.35 -20.26 19.92
C GLN A 214 19.24 -19.11 18.92
N SER A 215 20.11 -19.17 17.92
CA SER A 215 19.79 -18.62 16.61
C SER A 215 18.39 -19.13 16.28
N ASP A 216 17.40 -18.24 16.30
CA ASP A 216 16.15 -18.43 15.60
C ASP A 216 16.53 -19.01 14.24
N VAL A 217 16.18 -20.27 14.05
CA VAL A 217 16.19 -20.88 12.74
C VAL A 217 15.28 -19.97 11.94
N VAL A 218 15.89 -19.15 11.07
CA VAL A 218 15.19 -18.38 10.06
C VAL A 218 14.24 -19.35 9.40
N THR A 219 12.98 -19.29 9.78
CA THR A 219 11.95 -20.07 9.14
C THR A 219 11.86 -19.43 7.76
N PRO A 220 12.26 -20.14 6.68
CA PRO A 220 12.04 -19.57 5.37
C PRO A 220 10.55 -19.28 5.29
N LEU A 221 10.21 -18.03 4.97
CA LEU A 221 8.85 -17.66 4.62
C LEU A 221 8.36 -18.73 3.65
N ARG A 222 7.33 -19.47 4.05
CA ARG A 222 6.63 -20.36 3.13
C ARG A 222 6.31 -19.50 1.90
N PRO A 223 6.62 -19.97 0.68
CA PRO A 223 6.02 -19.40 -0.51
C PRO A 223 4.52 -19.33 -0.25
N ILE A 224 3.95 -18.14 -0.39
CA ILE A 224 2.50 -17.98 -0.37
C ILE A 224 1.97 -18.98 -1.40
N GLU A 225 1.30 -20.04 -0.93
CA GLU A 225 0.42 -20.80 -1.79
C GLU A 225 -0.55 -19.79 -2.38
N GLN A 226 -0.43 -19.59 -3.69
CA GLN A 226 -1.41 -18.87 -4.47
C GLN A 226 -2.76 -19.53 -4.20
N ALA A 227 -3.57 -18.90 -3.34
CA ALA A 227 -5.00 -19.14 -3.32
C ALA A 227 -5.53 -18.90 -4.75
N PRO A 228 -6.49 -19.71 -5.21
CA PRO A 228 -6.70 -19.97 -6.63
C PRO A 228 -6.93 -18.65 -7.35
N ALA A 229 -6.19 -18.45 -8.44
CA ALA A 229 -6.56 -17.51 -9.46
C ALA A 229 -8.07 -17.69 -9.70
N ALA A 230 -8.85 -16.69 -9.31
CA ALA A 230 -10.19 -16.55 -9.82
C ALA A 230 -10.06 -16.72 -11.33
N ALA A 231 -10.80 -17.69 -11.87
CA ALA A 231 -10.72 -18.14 -13.23
C ALA A 231 -10.85 -16.95 -14.20
N VAL A 232 -9.70 -16.37 -14.58
CA VAL A 232 -9.50 -15.75 -15.88
C VAL A 232 -8.90 -16.86 -16.74
N GLY A 233 -9.71 -17.89 -16.94
CA GLY A 233 -9.53 -18.82 -18.04
C GLY A 233 -9.97 -18.11 -19.32
N GLY A 234 -9.19 -17.11 -19.72
CA GLY A 234 -9.16 -16.66 -21.11
C GLY A 234 -8.57 -17.82 -21.89
N ASN A 235 -9.45 -18.61 -22.50
CA ASN A 235 -9.12 -19.51 -23.57
C ASN A 235 -8.25 -18.76 -24.60
N GLU A 236 -7.08 -19.29 -24.96
CA GLU A 236 -6.25 -18.74 -26.05
C GLU A 236 -7.01 -18.65 -27.38
N SER A 237 -8.16 -19.32 -27.51
CA SER A 237 -9.07 -19.21 -28.65
C SER A 237 -9.90 -17.90 -28.70
N ASP A 238 -9.99 -17.10 -27.64
CA ASP A 238 -10.71 -15.81 -27.68
C ASP A 238 -9.85 -14.66 -28.23
N LEU A 239 -8.52 -14.78 -28.17
CA LEU A 239 -7.62 -13.78 -28.77
C LEU A 239 -7.57 -13.90 -30.30
N ASP A 240 -7.71 -15.11 -30.84
CA ASP A 240 -7.79 -15.31 -32.29
C ASP A 240 -9.13 -14.83 -32.87
N ALA A 241 -10.22 -14.81 -32.09
CA ALA A 241 -11.51 -14.28 -32.52
C ALA A 241 -11.55 -12.74 -32.57
N PHE A 242 -10.75 -12.06 -31.74
CA PHE A 242 -10.69 -10.59 -31.70
C PHE A 242 -9.95 -9.99 -32.90
N PHE A 243 -8.99 -10.71 -33.49
CA PHE A 243 -8.25 -10.25 -34.68
C PHE A 243 -8.78 -10.81 -36.01
N ALA A 244 -9.76 -11.72 -35.99
CA ALA A 244 -10.31 -12.35 -37.19
C ALA A 244 -11.49 -11.59 -37.84
N ASP A 245 -12.01 -10.53 -37.22
CA ASP A 245 -13.18 -9.78 -37.73
C ASP A 245 -12.86 -8.37 -38.25
N GLU A 246 -11.58 -8.08 -38.56
CA GLU A 246 -11.23 -6.96 -39.44
C GLU A 246 -10.73 -7.48 -40.79
N GLY A 247 -11.66 -7.82 -41.66
CA GLY A 247 -11.40 -7.87 -43.10
C GLY A 247 -12.05 -9.00 -43.87
N SER A 248 -13.35 -8.88 -44.18
CA SER A 248 -13.86 -9.00 -45.55
C SER A 248 -15.30 -8.51 -45.69
#